data_AF-A0A2R3Z9R9-F1
#
_entry.id   AF-A0A2R3Z9R9-F1
#
_cell.length_a   1.000
_cell.length_b   1.000
_cell.length_c   1.000
_cell.angle_alpha   90.00
_cell.angle_beta   90.00
_cell.angle_gamma   90.00
#
_symmetry.space_group_name_H-M   'P 1'
#
loop_
_entity.id
_entity.type
_entity.pdbx_description
1 polymer ?
#
loop_
_entity_poly.entity_id
_entity_poly.type
_entity_poly.pdbx_seq_one_letter_code
_entity_poly.pdbx_strand_id
1 'polypeptide(L)'
;MSTFHENYTREEYIQKMDSFIETQISEFKINSIGNLVLLYASLNRSISNNTYSIKRARIIQYFNKGHFIQPHTFQVFVRYFNNTENENRDLEHWTKNDIEANALRISLEIKKFLTPKTT
;
A
#
# COMPACT_ATOMS: atom_id res chain seq x y z
N MET A 1 -14.06 -0.51 35.74
CA MET A 1 -14.64 -1.78 35.27
C MET A 1 -15.63 -1.46 34.17
N SER A 2 -15.33 -1.83 32.92
CA SER A 2 -16.21 -1.57 31.78
C SER A 2 -17.39 -2.54 31.84
N THR A 3 -18.60 -2.02 32.04
CA THR A 3 -19.85 -2.78 32.03
C THR A 3 -20.16 -3.17 30.60
N PHE A 4 -19.84 -4.40 30.24
CA PHE A 4 -20.16 -4.99 28.95
C PHE A 4 -21.48 -5.76 29.06
N HIS A 5 -22.60 -5.11 28.73
CA HIS A 5 -23.83 -5.80 28.33
C HIS A 5 -24.78 -4.82 27.63
N GLU A 6 -24.54 -4.59 26.34
CA GLU A 6 -25.61 -4.22 25.41
C GLU A 6 -25.78 -5.40 24.45
N ASN A 7 -26.98 -6.00 24.44
CA ASN A 7 -27.35 -7.05 23.50
C ASN A 7 -27.62 -6.40 22.14
N TYR A 8 -26.55 -6.03 21.44
CA TYR A 8 -26.68 -5.54 20.07
C TYR A 8 -27.31 -6.63 19.20
N THR A 9 -28.23 -6.21 18.34
CA THR A 9 -28.57 -7.02 17.17
C THR A 9 -27.31 -7.23 16.31
N ARG A 10 -27.30 -8.30 15.50
CA ARG A 10 -26.16 -8.58 14.62
C ARG A 10 -25.87 -7.39 13.71
N GLU A 11 -26.92 -6.73 13.22
CA GLU A 11 -26.85 -5.58 12.33
C GLU A 11 -26.22 -4.36 13.02
N GLU A 12 -26.64 -4.04 14.25
CA GLU A 12 -26.07 -2.92 15.03
C GLU A 12 -24.61 -3.16 15.40
N TYR A 13 -24.24 -4.41 15.72
CA TYR A 13 -22.85 -4.75 16.00
C TYR A 13 -21.96 -4.56 14.76
N ILE A 14 -22.41 -5.02 13.59
CA ILE A 14 -21.69 -4.84 12.32
C ILE A 14 -21.51 -3.34 12.04
N GLN A 15 -22.57 -2.55 12.14
CA GLN A 15 -22.49 -1.10 11.91
C GLN A 15 -21.51 -0.40 12.87
N LYS A 16 -21.54 -0.76 14.16
CA LYS A 16 -20.63 -0.18 15.15
C LYS A 16 -19.18 -0.60 14.91
N MET A 17 -18.97 -1.84 14.50
CA MET A 17 -17.65 -2.36 14.14
C MET A 17 -17.11 -1.68 12.88
N ASP A 18 -17.94 -1.53 11.84
CA ASP A 18 -17.56 -0.85 10.60
C ASP A 18 -17.22 0.62 10.87
N SER A 19 -18.05 1.33 11.64
CA SER A 19 -17.78 2.71 12.04
C SER A 19 -16.48 2.85 12.84
N PHE A 20 -16.22 1.91 13.76
CA PHE A 20 -14.97 1.87 14.51
C PHE A 20 -13.78 1.66 13.58
N ILE A 21 -13.85 0.67 12.67
CA ILE A 21 -12.81 0.38 11.69
C ILE A 21 -12.57 1.60 10.81
N GLU A 22 -13.61 2.19 10.23
CA GLU A 22 -13.55 3.40 9.40
C GLU A 22 -12.85 4.54 10.13
N THR A 23 -13.19 4.77 11.40
CA THR A 23 -12.55 5.79 12.22
C THR A 23 -11.04 5.52 12.35
N GLN A 24 -10.65 4.28 12.65
CA GLN A 24 -9.24 3.90 12.80
C GLN A 24 -8.45 3.95 11.49
N ILE A 25 -9.09 3.62 10.36
CA ILE A 25 -8.41 3.58 9.05
C ILE A 25 -8.51 4.88 8.27
N SER A 26 -9.37 5.82 8.68
CA SER A 26 -9.62 7.09 7.95
C SER A 26 -8.35 7.92 7.71
N GLU A 27 -7.41 7.86 8.65
CA GLU A 27 -6.10 8.53 8.52
C GLU A 27 -5.18 7.87 7.49
N PHE A 28 -5.40 6.59 7.19
CA PHE A 28 -4.66 5.84 6.18
C PHE A 28 -5.35 6.07 4.84
N LYS A 29 -4.66 6.78 3.94
CA LYS A 29 -5.17 7.05 2.59
C LYS A 29 -5.09 5.80 1.70
N ILE A 30 -5.82 4.73 2.07
CA ILE A 30 -5.77 3.40 1.45
C ILE A 30 -6.15 3.42 -0.04
N ASN A 31 -7.04 4.35 -0.42
CA ASN A 31 -7.49 4.53 -1.81
C ASN A 31 -6.71 5.65 -2.54
N SER A 32 -5.59 6.12 -1.98
CA SER A 32 -4.75 7.12 -2.64
C SER A 32 -3.86 6.51 -3.71
N ILE A 33 -3.40 7.37 -4.63
CA ILE A 33 -2.43 7.02 -5.68
C ILE A 33 -1.14 6.40 -5.13
N GLY A 34 -0.75 6.75 -3.89
CA GLY A 34 0.42 6.19 -3.23
C GLY A 34 0.31 4.69 -2.93
N ASN A 35 -0.91 4.15 -2.88
CA ASN A 35 -1.15 2.72 -2.70
C ASN A 35 -1.37 1.97 -4.03
N LEU A 36 -1.27 2.66 -5.17
CA LEU A 36 -1.52 2.09 -6.49
C LEU A 36 -0.26 1.47 -7.10
N VAL A 37 -0.40 0.24 -7.60
CA VAL A 37 0.62 -0.46 -8.40
C VAL A 37 -0.03 -1.21 -9.55
N LEU A 38 0.74 -1.49 -10.61
CA LEU A 38 0.26 -2.25 -11.76
C LEU A 38 0.84 -3.66 -11.73
N LEU A 39 -0.05 -4.65 -11.75
CA LEU A 39 0.27 -6.08 -11.74
C LEU A 39 -0.52 -6.82 -12.80
N TYR A 40 0.05 -7.89 -13.33
CA TYR A 40 -0.67 -8.84 -14.17
C TYR A 40 -1.82 -9.48 -13.39
N ALA A 41 -2.94 -9.72 -14.06
CA ALA A 41 -4.14 -10.26 -13.44
C ALA A 41 -3.89 -11.59 -12.70
N SER A 42 -3.07 -12.49 -13.27
CA SER A 42 -2.68 -13.75 -12.63
C SER A 42 -1.88 -13.54 -11.35
N LEU A 43 -0.88 -12.66 -11.38
CA LEU A 43 -0.04 -12.33 -10.24
C LEU A 43 -0.84 -11.62 -9.14
N ASN A 44 -1.69 -10.66 -9.50
CA ASN A 44 -2.58 -9.94 -8.58
C ASN A 44 -3.51 -10.90 -7.82
N ARG A 45 -4.18 -11.81 -8.54
CA ARG A 45 -5.02 -12.85 -7.91
C ARG A 45 -4.22 -13.74 -6.96
N SER A 46 -2.98 -14.06 -7.32
CA SER A 46 -2.14 -14.96 -6.55
C SER A 46 -1.64 -14.39 -5.22
N ILE A 47 -1.63 -13.06 -5.09
CA ILE A 47 -1.23 -12.37 -3.86
C ILE A 47 -2.45 -11.87 -3.05
N SER A 48 -3.61 -11.64 -3.69
CA SER A 48 -4.90 -11.34 -3.06
C SER A 48 -4.82 -10.37 -1.87
N ASN A 49 -5.58 -10.59 -0.80
CA ASN A 49 -5.53 -9.81 0.44
C ASN A 49 -4.50 -10.31 1.46
N ASN A 50 -3.42 -10.97 1.02
CA ASN A 50 -2.35 -11.38 1.94
C ASN A 50 -1.64 -10.17 2.54
N THR A 51 -0.87 -10.42 3.60
CA THR A 51 0.00 -9.42 4.24
C THR A 51 1.05 -8.88 3.26
N TYR A 52 1.54 -7.67 3.53
CA TYR A 52 2.54 -7.03 2.68
C TYR A 52 3.82 -7.88 2.53
N SER A 53 4.32 -8.49 3.62
CA SER A 53 5.47 -9.40 3.57
C SER A 53 5.32 -10.54 2.56
N ILE A 54 4.16 -11.21 2.56
CA ILE A 54 3.86 -12.31 1.62
C ILE A 54 3.78 -11.79 0.18
N LYS A 55 3.07 -10.67 -0.02
CA LYS A 55 2.96 -10.00 -1.32
C LYS A 55 4.36 -9.67 -1.86
N ARG A 56 5.19 -9.03 -1.03
CA ARG A 56 6.56 -8.63 -1.35
C ARG A 56 7.43 -9.83 -1.74
N ALA A 57 7.45 -10.88 -0.93
CA ALA A 57 8.22 -12.09 -1.22
C ALA A 57 7.84 -12.70 -2.58
N ARG A 58 6.53 -12.74 -2.88
CA ARG A 58 6.02 -13.28 -4.15
C ARG A 58 6.41 -12.43 -5.36
N ILE A 59 6.33 -11.11 -5.25
CA ILE A 59 6.77 -10.18 -6.29
C ILE A 59 8.27 -10.34 -6.57
N ILE A 60 9.09 -10.39 -5.52
CA ILE A 60 10.55 -10.58 -5.66
C ILE A 60 10.88 -11.93 -6.30
N GLN A 61 10.21 -13.01 -5.87
CA GLN A 61 10.40 -14.33 -6.47
C GLN A 61 10.01 -14.33 -7.96
N TYR A 62 8.90 -13.69 -8.32
CA TYR A 62 8.42 -13.62 -9.70
C TYR A 62 9.41 -12.86 -10.60
N PHE A 63 9.94 -11.74 -10.11
CA PHE A 63 11.00 -10.99 -10.77
C PHE A 63 12.28 -11.82 -10.95
N ASN A 64 12.74 -12.50 -9.89
CA ASN A 64 13.95 -13.33 -9.92
C ASN A 64 13.86 -14.53 -10.86
N LYS A 65 12.64 -14.98 -11.20
CA LYS A 65 12.40 -16.01 -12.22
C LYS A 65 12.48 -15.48 -13.66
N GLY A 66 12.81 -14.20 -13.84
CA GLY A 66 12.91 -13.56 -15.16
C GLY A 66 11.58 -13.09 -15.72
N HIS A 67 10.49 -13.16 -14.94
CA HIS A 67 9.23 -12.58 -15.39
C HIS A 67 9.29 -11.05 -15.29
N PHE A 68 8.77 -10.39 -16.32
CA PHE A 68 8.65 -8.94 -16.30
C PHE A 68 7.75 -8.48 -15.15
N ILE A 69 8.15 -7.41 -14.48
CA ILE A 69 7.33 -6.62 -13.56
C ILE A 69 7.59 -5.16 -13.91
N GLN A 70 6.54 -4.34 -13.93
CA GLN A 70 6.71 -2.92 -14.19
C GLN A 70 7.74 -2.34 -13.20
N PRO A 71 8.75 -1.58 -13.66
CA PRO A 71 9.83 -1.08 -12.79
C PRO A 71 9.32 -0.33 -11.56
N HIS A 72 8.30 0.53 -11.73
CA HIS A 72 7.66 1.26 -10.65
C HIS A 72 7.05 0.32 -9.59
N THR A 73 6.27 -0.69 -10.02
CA THR A 73 5.68 -1.68 -9.12
C THR A 73 6.75 -2.42 -8.33
N PHE A 74 7.83 -2.86 -9.00
CA PHE A 74 8.92 -3.55 -8.31
C PHE A 74 9.59 -2.65 -7.26
N GLN A 75 9.90 -1.40 -7.62
CA GLN A 75 10.47 -0.39 -6.71
C GLN A 75 9.62 -0.16 -5.46
N VAL A 76 8.29 -0.20 -5.59
CA VAL A 76 7.36 -0.09 -4.45
C VAL A 76 7.52 -1.26 -3.48
N PHE A 77 7.57 -2.50 -3.99
CA PHE A 77 7.73 -3.68 -3.13
C PHE A 77 9.12 -3.81 -2.52
N VAL A 78 10.17 -3.27 -3.14
CA VAL A 78 11.52 -3.25 -2.55
C VAL A 78 11.84 -1.97 -1.78
N ARG A 79 10.90 -1.02 -1.70
CA ARG A 79 11.06 0.29 -1.02
C ARG A 79 12.26 1.09 -1.52
N TYR A 80 12.48 1.08 -2.83
CA TYR A 80 13.64 1.72 -3.46
C TYR A 80 13.74 3.24 -3.19
N PHE A 81 12.63 3.87 -2.83
CA PHE A 81 12.54 5.31 -2.58
C PHE A 81 12.90 5.71 -1.14
N ASN A 82 13.18 4.75 -0.25
CA ASN A 82 13.69 5.06 1.09
C ASN A 82 15.13 5.58 0.96
N ASN A 83 15.38 6.80 1.43
CA ASN A 83 16.70 7.40 1.50
C ASN A 83 17.23 7.35 2.95
N THR A 84 18.49 7.74 3.14
CA THR A 84 19.16 7.75 4.46
C THR A 84 18.45 8.60 5.52
N GLU A 85 17.60 9.53 5.10
CA GLU A 85 16.80 10.41 5.98
C GLU A 85 15.44 9.82 6.35
N ASN A 86 14.95 8.81 5.61
CA ASN A 86 13.65 8.16 5.81
C ASN A 86 13.78 6.64 5.67
N GLU A 87 14.74 6.03 6.39
CA GLU A 87 14.93 4.59 6.41
C GLU A 87 13.78 3.87 7.11
N ASN A 88 12.72 3.54 6.39
CA ASN A 88 11.71 2.61 6.87
C ASN A 88 12.14 1.17 6.58
N ARG A 89 12.73 0.52 7.59
CA ARG A 89 13.19 -0.88 7.55
C ARG A 89 12.08 -1.91 7.82
N ASP A 90 10.82 -1.48 7.95
CA ASP A 90 9.70 -2.39 8.13
C ASP A 90 9.42 -3.16 6.83
N LEU A 91 9.89 -4.40 6.76
CA LEU A 91 9.63 -5.29 5.62
C LEU A 91 8.31 -6.05 5.75
N GLU A 92 7.62 -5.92 6.89
CA GLU A 92 6.41 -6.66 7.21
C GLU A 92 5.15 -5.90 6.82
N HIS A 93 5.13 -4.59 7.04
CA HIS A 93 3.95 -3.75 6.86
C HIS A 93 4.16 -2.71 5.77
N TRP A 94 3.10 -2.37 5.04
CA TRP A 94 3.05 -1.19 4.17
C TRP A 94 2.38 -0.05 4.95
N THR A 95 3.16 0.95 5.32
CA THR A 95 2.76 1.97 6.29
C THR A 95 2.21 3.22 5.61
N LYS A 96 1.59 4.10 6.39
CA LYS A 96 1.15 5.43 5.93
C LYS A 96 2.29 6.23 5.29
N ASN A 97 3.48 6.21 5.92
CA ASN A 97 4.66 6.91 5.41
C ASN A 97 5.07 6.39 4.02
N ASP A 98 4.94 5.07 3.80
CA ASP A 98 5.27 4.47 2.51
C ASP A 98 4.27 4.89 1.42
N ILE A 99 2.97 4.97 1.75
CA ILE A 99 1.92 5.49 0.86
C ILE A 99 2.22 6.94 0.49
N GLU A 100 2.53 7.80 1.46
CA GLU A 100 2.80 9.22 1.24
C GLU A 100 4.08 9.44 0.42
N ALA A 101 5.15 8.71 0.72
CA ALA A 101 6.40 8.75 -0.02
C ALA A 101 6.22 8.31 -1.49
N ASN A 102 5.48 7.22 -1.72
CA ASN A 102 5.20 6.77 -3.08
C ASN A 102 4.31 7.75 -3.86
N ALA A 103 3.29 8.33 -3.21
CA ALA A 103 2.46 9.37 -3.82
C ALA A 103 3.28 10.61 -4.22
N LEU A 104 4.18 11.06 -3.34
CA LEU A 104 5.07 12.19 -3.62
C LEU A 104 5.97 11.89 -4.82
N ARG A 105 6.57 10.70 -4.87
CA ARG A 105 7.42 10.28 -5.99
C ARG A 105 6.65 10.26 -7.32
N ILE A 106 5.45 9.69 -7.34
CA ILE A 106 4.57 9.71 -8.54
C ILE A 106 4.32 11.16 -8.97
N SER A 107 4.00 12.05 -8.03
CA SER A 107 3.78 13.48 -8.32
C SER A 107 5.02 14.14 -8.93
N LEU A 108 6.21 13.89 -8.38
CA LEU A 108 7.47 14.43 -8.87
C LEU A 108 7.80 13.94 -10.28
N GLU A 109 7.64 12.64 -10.56
CA GLU A 109 7.87 12.08 -11.90
C GLU A 109 6.89 12.62 -12.94
N ILE A 110 5.60 12.75 -12.59
CA ILE A 110 4.60 13.36 -13.47
C ILE A 110 4.95 14.83 -13.74
N LYS A 111 5.31 15.62 -12.71
CA LYS A 111 5.73 17.01 -12.88
C LYS A 111 6.94 17.13 -13.80
N LYS A 112 7.95 16.29 -13.59
CA LYS A 112 9.15 16.24 -14.44
C LYS A 112 8.80 15.92 -15.89
N PHE A 113 7.91 14.95 -16.12
CA PHE A 113 7.48 14.56 -17.46
C PHE A 113 6.68 15.67 -18.18
N LEU A 114 5.82 16.38 -17.45
CA LEU A 114 4.99 17.45 -17.99
C LEU A 114 5.73 18.79 -18.14
N THR A 115 6.87 18.97 -17.48
CA THR A 115 7.66 20.20 -17.59
C THR A 115 8.37 20.24 -18.94
N PRO A 116 8.13 21.26 -19.78
CA PRO A 116 8.81 21.38 -21.07
C PRO A 116 10.31 21.47 -20.85
N LYS A 117 11.10 20.76 -21.67
CA LYS A 117 12.54 21.00 -21.72
C LYS A 117 12.74 22.39 -22.33
N THR A 118 13.23 23.33 -21.54
CA THR A 118 13.80 24.57 -22.07
C THR A 118 15.05 24.20 -22.87
N THR A 119 14.94 24.30 -24.19
CA THR A 119 16.02 24.12 -25.17
C THR A 119 17.01 25.28 -25.08
#